data_AF-A0A0N7ZA41-F1
#
_entry.id   AF-A0A0N7ZA41-F1
#
_cell.length_a   1.000
_cell.length_b   1.000
_cell.length_c   1.000
_cell.angle_alpha   90.00
_cell.angle_beta   90.00
_cell.angle_gamma   90.00
#
_symmetry.space_group_name_H-M   'P 1'
#
loop_
_entity.id
_entity.type
_entity.pdbx_description
1 polymer ?
#
loop_
_entity_poly.entity_id
_entity_poly.type
_entity_poly.pdbx_seq_one_letter_code
_entity_poly.pdbx_strand_id
1 'polypeptide(L)'
;MNPATTADAERLRSFSGEGRRDGRTRFAQLAPGMRAPVTALVLVMMLVVVVTMLVVGRNKLHRLLATTNQHGAGFDKTCGSVEVTGDQTFLENYVSCVTIEGNLRIQLIEYNETQPLVGLPNLIQVTGYVIIYQLSYLRTLRHLLPRLAVIRGRELFHGYSLVIYGNIFLQEVSMS
;
A
#
# COMPACT_ATOMS: atom_id res chain seq x y z
N MET A 1 -33.89 61.46 -61.28
CA MET A 1 -34.15 60.06 -61.66
C MET A 1 -32.98 59.21 -61.18
N ASN A 2 -33.30 58.13 -60.45
CA ASN A 2 -32.48 56.99 -60.01
C ASN A 2 -31.65 56.32 -61.15
N PRO A 3 -30.82 55.29 -60.89
CA PRO A 3 -30.00 54.95 -59.69
C PRO A 3 -28.62 54.29 -60.02
N ALA A 4 -27.97 53.79 -58.94
CA ALA A 4 -27.11 52.59 -58.84
C ALA A 4 -25.61 52.73 -59.22
N THR A 5 -24.67 52.82 -58.25
CA THR A 5 -24.03 51.72 -57.46
C THR A 5 -23.33 50.69 -58.37
N THR A 6 -22.08 50.26 -58.20
CA THR A 6 -21.03 50.32 -57.16
C THR A 6 -19.84 49.55 -57.76
N ALA A 7 -18.62 49.89 -57.31
CA ALA A 7 -17.43 49.02 -57.34
C ALA A 7 -16.80 48.71 -58.70
N ASP A 8 -15.64 49.32 -58.97
CA ASP A 8 -14.49 48.68 -59.61
C ASP A 8 -13.28 49.63 -59.52
N ALA A 9 -12.64 49.67 -58.35
CA ALA A 9 -11.32 50.28 -58.21
C ALA A 9 -10.29 49.29 -58.76
N GLU A 10 -10.00 49.48 -60.04
CA GLU A 10 -8.96 48.83 -60.83
C GLU A 10 -7.65 48.80 -60.02
N ARG A 11 -7.37 47.70 -59.33
CA ARG A 11 -6.84 46.43 -59.83
C ARG A 11 -5.59 46.63 -60.67
N LEU A 12 -4.50 46.28 -60.00
CA LEU A 12 -3.64 45.18 -60.40
C LEU A 12 -2.86 45.37 -61.70
N ARG A 13 -1.54 45.33 -61.46
CA ARG A 13 -0.48 44.83 -62.35
C ARG A 13 -0.07 45.90 -63.36
N SER A 14 1.21 46.14 -63.59
CA SER A 14 2.40 45.33 -63.36
C SER A 14 3.61 46.21 -63.67
N PHE A 15 4.79 45.73 -63.30
CA PHE A 15 6.07 45.76 -64.04
C PHE A 15 7.19 45.94 -63.01
N SER A 16 7.90 44.88 -62.60
CA SER A 16 8.91 44.12 -63.37
C SER A 16 10.31 44.72 -63.21
N GLY A 17 11.29 43.86 -62.86
CA GLY A 17 12.73 44.12 -62.91
C GLY A 17 13.36 44.29 -61.52
N GLU A 18 14.00 43.30 -60.88
CA GLU A 18 15.13 42.41 -61.27
C GLU A 18 16.50 43.11 -61.27
N GLY A 19 17.42 42.55 -60.47
CA GLY A 19 18.88 42.73 -60.56
C GLY A 19 19.47 43.59 -59.43
N ARG A 20 20.39 43.10 -58.58
CA ARG A 20 21.59 42.35 -58.96
C ARG A 20 22.18 41.59 -57.76
N ARG A 21 22.62 40.36 -58.07
CA ARG A 21 23.32 39.37 -57.24
C ARG A 21 24.77 39.76 -56.96
N ASP A 22 25.27 39.31 -55.80
CA ASP A 22 26.58 38.66 -55.63
C ASP A 22 26.51 37.89 -54.30
N GLY A 23 26.89 36.62 -54.10
CA GLY A 23 27.67 35.68 -54.88
C GLY A 23 28.59 34.93 -53.91
N ARG A 24 28.41 33.60 -53.76
CA ARG A 24 29.24 32.62 -53.00
C ARG A 24 29.17 32.73 -51.46
N THR A 25 29.03 31.67 -50.67
CA THR A 25 29.42 30.25 -50.81
C THR A 25 28.51 29.35 -49.97
N ARG A 26 28.13 28.20 -50.51
CA ARG A 26 27.60 27.06 -49.75
C ARG A 26 28.69 26.52 -48.84
N PHE A 27 28.49 26.56 -47.54
CA PHE A 27 29.03 25.55 -46.63
C PHE A 27 27.87 24.66 -46.21
N ALA A 28 28.01 23.36 -46.47
CA ALA A 28 27.15 22.34 -45.92
C ALA A 28 27.20 22.46 -44.39
N GLN A 29 26.06 22.80 -43.77
CA GLN A 29 25.93 22.81 -42.33
C GLN A 29 25.91 21.34 -41.86
N LEU A 30 27.05 20.85 -41.39
CA LEU A 30 27.11 19.65 -40.57
C LEU A 30 26.34 19.93 -39.28
N ALA A 31 25.40 19.06 -38.94
CA ALA A 31 24.62 19.14 -37.69
C ALA A 31 25.55 19.07 -36.46
N PRO A 32 25.36 19.93 -35.44
CA PRO A 32 25.86 19.66 -34.11
C PRO A 32 24.69 19.37 -33.15
N GLY A 33 24.67 18.16 -32.63
CA GLY A 33 24.36 17.90 -31.22
C GLY A 33 22.91 18.04 -30.80
N MET A 34 22.16 16.95 -30.94
CA MET A 34 20.93 16.68 -30.20
C MET A 34 21.26 16.54 -28.69
N ARG A 35 21.54 17.65 -28.01
CA ARG A 35 21.46 17.71 -26.55
C ARG A 35 19.99 17.83 -26.23
N ALA A 36 19.32 16.70 -26.03
CA ALA A 36 18.02 16.70 -25.36
C ALA A 36 18.16 17.59 -24.12
N PRO A 37 17.31 18.62 -23.97
CA PRO A 37 17.57 19.65 -23.00
C PRO A 37 17.40 19.00 -21.63
N VAL A 38 18.50 18.88 -20.89
CA VAL A 38 18.51 18.31 -19.52
C VAL A 38 17.44 19.00 -18.66
N THR A 39 17.09 20.25 -19.00
CA THR A 39 15.97 21.00 -18.45
C THR A 39 14.60 20.35 -18.63
N ALA A 40 14.30 19.71 -19.78
CA ALA A 40 13.05 18.97 -19.97
C ALA A 40 13.01 17.71 -19.10
N LEU A 41 14.13 16.98 -18.96
CA LEU A 41 14.24 15.85 -18.03
C LEU A 41 14.05 16.29 -16.58
N VAL A 42 14.67 17.40 -16.17
CA VAL A 42 14.51 17.97 -14.83
C VAL A 42 13.05 18.39 -14.57
N LEU A 43 12.40 19.04 -15.55
CA LEU A 43 10.98 19.43 -15.43
C LEU A 43 10.06 18.21 -15.33
N VAL A 44 10.30 17.17 -16.12
CA VAL A 44 9.54 15.91 -16.06
C VAL A 44 9.76 15.23 -14.70
N MET A 45 10.99 15.18 -14.19
CA MET A 45 11.27 14.62 -12.86
C MET A 45 10.61 15.42 -11.74
N MET A 46 10.63 16.75 -11.81
CA MET A 46 9.93 17.61 -10.84
C MET A 46 8.41 17.39 -10.90
N LEU A 47 7.82 17.28 -12.09
CA LEU A 47 6.41 16.95 -12.26
C LEU A 47 6.07 15.56 -11.69
N VAL A 48 6.90 14.55 -11.94
CA VAL A 48 6.71 13.19 -11.38
C VAL A 48 6.79 13.21 -9.85
N VAL A 49 7.73 13.94 -9.26
CA VAL A 49 7.84 14.08 -7.80
C VAL A 49 6.62 14.83 -7.23
N VAL A 50 6.17 15.91 -7.86
CA VAL A 50 4.98 16.65 -7.43
C VAL A 50 3.72 15.79 -7.55
N VAL A 51 3.53 15.08 -8.66
CA VAL A 51 2.39 14.17 -8.87
C VAL A 51 2.42 13.01 -7.86
N THR A 52 3.57 12.40 -7.62
CA THR A 52 3.70 11.34 -6.61
C THR A 52 3.44 11.86 -5.21
N MET A 53 3.92 13.06 -4.85
CA MET A 53 3.61 13.68 -3.55
C MET A 53 2.13 14.05 -3.41
N LEU A 54 1.47 14.49 -4.48
CA LEU A 54 0.01 14.75 -4.48
C LEU A 54 -0.79 13.44 -4.39
N VAL A 55 -0.37 12.38 -5.08
CA VAL A 55 -1.00 11.05 -5.01
C VAL A 55 -0.77 10.41 -3.62
N VAL A 56 0.45 10.47 -3.09
CA VAL A 56 0.81 9.98 -1.75
C VAL A 56 0.13 10.83 -0.66
N GLY A 57 0.02 12.15 -0.86
CA GLY A 57 -0.70 13.08 0.02
C GLY A 57 -2.20 12.82 0.04
N ARG A 58 -2.82 12.55 -1.13
CA ARG A 58 -4.22 12.09 -1.22
C ARG A 58 -4.39 10.70 -0.60
N ASN A 59 -3.42 9.79 -0.74
CA ASN A 59 -3.46 8.47 -0.09
C ASN A 59 -3.32 8.56 1.44
N LYS A 60 -2.55 9.52 1.97
CA LYS A 60 -2.52 9.84 3.41
C LYS A 60 -3.85 10.45 3.87
N LEU A 61 -4.46 11.35 3.08
CA LEU A 61 -5.73 11.98 3.43
C LEU A 61 -6.93 11.01 3.34
N HIS A 62 -6.94 10.10 2.37
CA HIS A 62 -7.95 9.04 2.28
C HIS A 62 -7.78 7.96 3.38
N ARG A 63 -6.56 7.79 3.93
CA ARG A 63 -6.34 6.98 5.15
C ARG A 63 -6.82 7.71 6.41
N LEU A 64 -6.75 9.04 6.46
CA LEU A 64 -7.26 9.84 7.58
C LEU A 64 -8.80 9.95 7.59
N LEU A 65 -9.47 9.72 6.45
CA LEU A 65 -10.94 9.67 6.37
C LEU A 65 -11.51 8.23 6.37
N ALA A 66 -10.66 7.21 6.34
CA ALA A 66 -11.06 5.81 6.52
C ALA A 66 -11.12 5.38 8.00
N THR A 67 -11.14 6.33 8.94
CA THR A 67 -11.42 6.08 10.36
C THR A 67 -12.85 6.48 10.72
N THR A 68 -13.83 6.00 9.97
CA THR A 68 -15.22 5.95 10.42
C THR A 68 -15.79 4.56 10.13
N ASN A 69 -15.15 3.52 10.64
CA ASN A 69 -15.81 2.22 10.72
C ASN A 69 -16.69 2.20 11.96
N GLN A 70 -17.95 2.54 11.68
CA GLN A 70 -19.15 1.91 12.21
C GLN A 70 -18.85 0.78 13.20
N HIS A 71 -18.97 1.09 14.49
CA HIS A 71 -19.24 0.09 15.51
C HIS A 71 -20.69 -0.35 15.32
N GLY A 72 -20.90 -1.22 14.33
CA GLY A 72 -22.15 -1.94 14.15
C GLY A 72 -22.37 -2.88 15.32
N ALA A 73 -23.44 -2.60 16.05
CA ALA A 73 -24.06 -3.40 17.12
C ALA A 73 -23.73 -4.90 17.12
N GLY A 74 -22.72 -5.25 17.89
CA GLY A 74 -22.41 -6.58 18.40
C GLY A 74 -21.36 -6.38 19.49
N PHE A 75 -21.53 -6.95 20.68
CA PHE A 75 -20.59 -6.80 21.80
C PHE A 75 -19.30 -7.62 21.56
N ASP A 76 -18.74 -7.56 20.35
CA ASP A 76 -17.49 -8.21 19.98
C ASP A 76 -16.34 -7.37 20.51
N LYS A 77 -15.81 -7.78 21.67
CA LYS A 77 -14.66 -7.13 22.28
C LYS A 77 -13.48 -7.19 21.31
N THR A 78 -13.04 -6.01 20.90
CA THR A 78 -11.90 -5.83 20.02
C THR A 78 -10.67 -5.46 20.85
N CYS A 79 -9.55 -6.08 20.55
CA CYS A 79 -8.29 -5.89 21.24
C CYS A 79 -7.22 -5.40 20.26
N GLY A 80 -6.25 -4.62 20.74
CA GLY A 80 -5.11 -4.20 19.92
C GLY A 80 -4.13 -5.36 19.66
N SER A 81 -2.95 -5.03 19.13
CA SER A 81 -1.87 -6.02 19.00
C SER A 81 -1.54 -6.66 20.35
N VAL A 82 -1.35 -7.97 20.34
CA VAL A 82 -1.09 -8.79 21.52
C VAL A 82 0.28 -9.44 21.36
N GLU A 83 1.09 -9.33 22.41
CA GLU A 83 2.36 -10.03 22.54
C GLU A 83 2.43 -10.65 23.93
N VAL A 84 2.53 -11.97 23.98
CA VAL A 84 2.64 -12.74 25.23
C VAL A 84 3.93 -13.54 25.23
N THR A 85 4.69 -13.37 26.30
CA THR A 85 5.95 -14.07 26.56
C THR A 85 6.06 -14.52 28.01
N GLY A 86 6.72 -15.65 28.26
CA GLY A 86 6.97 -16.14 29.61
C GLY A 86 5.81 -16.94 30.18
N ASP A 87 4.84 -16.27 30.81
CA ASP A 87 3.74 -16.93 31.53
C ASP A 87 2.46 -16.96 30.69
N GLN A 88 1.77 -18.10 30.70
CA GLN A 88 0.47 -18.28 30.04
C GLN A 88 -0.66 -17.48 30.70
N THR A 89 -0.52 -17.06 31.95
CA THR A 89 -1.54 -16.27 32.66
C THR A 89 -1.88 -14.95 31.95
N PHE A 90 -0.94 -14.37 31.22
CA PHE A 90 -1.18 -13.16 30.42
C PHE A 90 -2.21 -13.36 29.30
N LEU A 91 -2.41 -14.59 28.83
CA LEU A 91 -3.44 -14.90 27.83
C LEU A 91 -4.85 -14.71 28.39
N GLU A 92 -5.05 -14.82 29.71
CA GLU A 92 -6.36 -14.65 30.35
C GLU A 92 -6.96 -13.26 30.10
N ASN A 93 -6.11 -12.23 30.01
CA ASN A 93 -6.52 -10.85 29.71
C ASN A 93 -7.22 -10.72 28.34
N TYR A 94 -6.94 -11.65 27.44
CA TYR A 94 -7.39 -11.64 26.06
C TYR A 94 -8.43 -12.71 25.73
N VAL A 95 -8.86 -13.53 26.71
CA VAL A 95 -9.86 -14.59 26.53
C VAL A 95 -11.18 -14.06 25.99
N SER A 96 -11.55 -12.84 26.34
CA SER A 96 -12.79 -12.19 25.88
C SER A 96 -12.66 -11.50 24.51
N CYS A 97 -11.45 -11.41 23.93
CA CYS A 97 -11.25 -10.77 22.63
C CYS A 97 -11.80 -11.63 21.49
N VAL A 98 -12.63 -11.03 20.65
CA VAL A 98 -13.18 -11.67 19.44
C VAL A 98 -12.35 -11.33 18.21
N THR A 99 -11.90 -10.08 18.12
CA THR A 99 -11.05 -9.59 17.04
C THR A 99 -9.79 -8.94 17.61
N ILE A 100 -8.64 -9.28 17.05
CA ILE A 100 -7.37 -8.57 17.27
C ILE A 100 -7.10 -7.65 16.09
N GLU A 101 -7.11 -6.35 16.36
CA GLU A 101 -6.69 -5.29 15.45
C GLU A 101 -5.17 -5.09 15.54
N GLY A 102 -4.45 -5.88 14.76
CA GLY A 102 -3.01 -5.86 14.66
C GLY A 102 -2.46 -7.27 14.66
N ASN A 103 -1.39 -7.48 15.42
CA ASN A 103 -0.60 -8.70 15.38
C ASN A 103 -0.78 -9.52 16.66
N LEU A 104 -0.75 -10.85 16.54
CA LEU A 104 -0.74 -11.77 17.68
C LEU A 104 0.60 -12.49 17.73
N ARG A 105 1.38 -12.26 18.79
CA ARG A 105 2.64 -12.96 19.06
C ARG A 105 2.52 -13.73 20.36
N ILE A 106 2.75 -15.03 20.31
CA ILE A 106 2.78 -15.91 21.46
C ILE A 106 4.11 -16.64 21.41
N GLN A 107 5.00 -16.34 22.35
CA GLN A 107 6.37 -16.87 22.34
C GLN A 107 6.81 -17.29 23.73
N LEU A 108 7.76 -18.23 23.83
CA LEU A 108 8.48 -18.52 25.09
C LEU A 108 7.54 -18.77 26.27
N ILE A 109 6.39 -19.40 26.03
CA ILE A 109 5.48 -19.76 27.11
C ILE A 109 5.91 -21.11 27.66
N GLU A 110 6.36 -21.08 28.91
CA GLU A 110 6.65 -22.29 29.66
C GLU A 110 5.44 -22.61 30.53
N TYR A 111 4.74 -23.69 30.19
CA TYR A 111 3.67 -24.22 31.03
C TYR A 111 3.96 -25.70 31.34
N ASN A 112 3.59 -26.13 32.53
CA ASN A 112 3.79 -27.52 32.97
C ASN A 112 2.67 -28.41 32.42
N GLU A 113 2.94 -29.69 32.12
CA GLU A 113 1.90 -30.67 31.73
C GLU A 113 0.76 -30.76 32.77
N THR A 114 1.01 -30.37 34.02
CA THR A 114 0.02 -30.38 35.10
C THR A 114 -1.01 -29.25 35.01
N GLN A 115 -0.76 -28.21 34.21
CA GLN A 115 -1.69 -27.10 34.02
C GLN A 115 -2.21 -27.07 32.57
N PRO A 116 -3.53 -26.90 32.36
CA PRO A 116 -4.06 -26.76 31.01
C PRO A 116 -3.54 -25.46 30.39
N LEU A 117 -3.22 -25.52 29.09
CA LEU A 117 -2.83 -24.34 28.32
C LEU A 117 -3.99 -23.35 28.27
N VAL A 118 -3.75 -22.10 28.67
CA VAL A 118 -4.72 -21.03 28.51
C VAL A 118 -4.83 -20.67 27.03
N GLY A 119 -6.00 -20.88 26.43
CA GLY A 119 -6.30 -20.53 25.04
C GLY A 119 -7.03 -19.19 24.89
N LEU A 120 -7.23 -18.77 23.63
CA LEU A 120 -8.08 -17.64 23.24
C LEU A 120 -9.37 -18.19 22.61
N PRO A 121 -10.35 -18.62 23.43
CA PRO A 121 -11.49 -19.39 22.95
C PRO A 121 -12.45 -18.58 22.08
N ASN A 122 -12.49 -17.25 22.25
CA ASN A 122 -13.41 -16.37 21.53
C ASN A 122 -12.77 -15.70 20.32
N LEU A 123 -11.46 -15.87 20.10
CA LEU A 123 -10.76 -15.19 19.03
C LEU A 123 -11.15 -15.79 17.67
N ILE A 124 -11.79 -14.99 16.84
CA ILE A 124 -12.26 -15.38 15.50
C ILE A 124 -11.38 -14.78 14.41
N GLN A 125 -10.84 -13.58 14.65
CA GLN A 125 -10.14 -12.83 13.61
C GLN A 125 -8.89 -12.11 14.14
N VAL A 126 -7.81 -12.18 13.34
CA VAL A 126 -6.60 -11.35 13.49
C VAL A 126 -6.40 -10.54 12.21
N THR A 127 -6.19 -9.22 12.31
CA THR A 127 -6.08 -8.37 11.12
C THR A 127 -4.68 -8.35 10.50
N GLY A 128 -3.63 -8.50 11.30
CA GLY A 128 -2.22 -8.57 10.88
C GLY A 128 -1.77 -10.02 10.71
N TYR A 129 -0.70 -10.40 11.40
CA TYR A 129 -0.14 -11.75 11.40
C TYR A 129 -0.22 -12.44 12.78
N VAL A 130 -0.03 -13.76 12.78
CA VAL A 130 0.05 -14.61 13.97
C VAL A 130 1.40 -15.32 14.03
N ILE A 131 2.09 -15.25 15.18
CA ILE A 131 3.33 -15.98 15.44
C ILE A 131 3.17 -16.80 16.70
N ILE A 132 3.51 -18.08 16.61
CA ILE A 132 3.49 -19.05 17.71
C ILE A 132 4.87 -19.71 17.74
N TYR A 133 5.70 -19.29 18.67
CA TYR A 133 7.12 -19.67 18.72
C TYR A 133 7.52 -20.29 20.05
N GLN A 134 8.09 -21.49 20.02
CA GLN A 134 8.63 -22.16 21.21
C GLN A 134 7.64 -22.23 22.40
N LEU A 135 6.42 -22.71 22.17
CA LEU A 135 5.56 -23.15 23.26
C LEU A 135 5.92 -24.58 23.63
N SER A 136 6.39 -24.76 24.86
CA SER A 136 6.59 -26.09 25.45
C SER A 136 5.23 -26.80 25.56
N TYR A 137 5.19 -28.11 25.34
CA TYR A 137 4.01 -28.98 25.47
C TYR A 137 2.76 -28.67 24.61
N LEU A 138 2.80 -27.68 23.72
CA LEU A 138 1.70 -27.42 22.78
C LEU A 138 1.54 -28.60 21.80
N ARG A 139 0.52 -29.45 22.00
CA ARG A 139 0.27 -30.62 21.14
C ARG A 139 -0.55 -30.29 19.90
N THR A 140 -1.58 -29.47 20.03
CA THR A 140 -2.38 -29.03 18.89
C THR A 140 -2.72 -27.56 18.98
N LEU A 141 -2.69 -26.88 17.83
CA LEU A 141 -2.97 -25.43 17.76
C LEU A 141 -4.41 -25.10 18.19
N ARG A 142 -5.32 -26.05 18.03
CA ARG A 142 -6.73 -25.95 18.42
C ARG A 142 -6.92 -25.65 19.91
N HIS A 143 -6.02 -26.12 20.78
CA HIS A 143 -6.10 -25.80 22.21
C HIS A 143 -5.85 -24.31 22.47
N LEU A 144 -4.96 -23.70 21.70
CA LEU A 144 -4.62 -22.30 21.84
C LEU A 144 -5.62 -21.39 21.13
N LEU A 145 -6.02 -21.75 19.90
CA LEU A 145 -6.83 -20.92 19.01
C LEU A 145 -8.00 -21.73 18.41
N PRO A 146 -9.01 -22.12 19.21
CA PRO A 146 -10.03 -23.07 18.78
C PRO A 146 -11.02 -22.51 17.76
N ARG A 147 -11.18 -21.18 17.69
CA ARG A 147 -12.18 -20.49 16.84
C ARG A 147 -11.58 -19.55 15.81
N LEU A 148 -10.26 -19.49 15.72
CA LEU A 148 -9.61 -18.58 14.78
C LEU A 148 -9.93 -19.02 13.36
N ALA A 149 -10.72 -18.22 12.65
CA ALA A 149 -11.19 -18.53 11.31
C ALA A 149 -10.47 -17.71 10.24
N VAL A 150 -10.06 -16.47 10.57
CA VAL A 150 -9.53 -15.53 9.59
C VAL A 150 -8.29 -14.80 10.10
N ILE A 151 -7.21 -14.87 9.31
CA ILE A 151 -6.04 -13.99 9.43
C ILE A 151 -6.01 -13.12 8.18
N ARG A 152 -6.26 -11.81 8.33
CA ARG A 152 -6.37 -10.91 7.17
C ARG A 152 -5.03 -10.57 6.52
N GLY A 153 -3.92 -10.69 7.24
CA GLY A 153 -2.58 -10.47 6.68
C GLY A 153 -2.37 -9.05 6.17
N ARG A 154 -2.98 -8.03 6.79
CA ARG A 154 -2.73 -6.61 6.44
C ARG A 154 -1.28 -6.20 6.72
N GLU A 155 -0.69 -6.84 7.73
CA GLU A 155 0.73 -6.81 8.04
C GLU A 155 1.26 -8.24 8.00
N LEU A 156 2.51 -8.41 7.58
CA LEU A 156 3.15 -9.71 7.40
C LEU A 156 4.46 -9.75 8.18
N PHE A 157 4.76 -10.89 8.82
CA PHE A 157 6.04 -11.15 9.44
C PHE A 157 6.95 -11.88 8.45
N HIS A 158 7.98 -11.19 7.95
CA HIS A 158 8.86 -11.70 6.89
C HIS A 158 8.13 -12.29 5.68
N GLY A 159 6.99 -11.69 5.30
CA GLY A 159 6.17 -12.15 4.17
C GLY A 159 5.12 -13.20 4.51
N TYR A 160 5.02 -13.63 5.78
CA TYR A 160 4.04 -14.62 6.23
C TYR A 160 2.97 -14.00 7.14
N SER A 161 1.74 -14.48 7.01
CA SER A 161 0.61 -14.11 7.90
C SER A 161 0.46 -15.07 9.09
N LEU A 162 1.02 -16.28 8.99
CA LEU A 162 1.04 -17.27 10.06
C LEU A 162 2.42 -17.91 10.12
N VAL A 163 3.05 -17.89 11.29
CA VAL A 163 4.32 -18.57 11.56
C VAL A 163 4.19 -19.42 12.81
N ILE A 164 4.42 -20.71 12.67
CA ILE A 164 4.45 -21.67 13.77
C ILE A 164 5.81 -22.34 13.72
N TYR A 165 6.66 -22.09 14.71
CA TYR A 165 8.07 -22.53 14.65
C TYR A 165 8.62 -22.89 16.02
N GLY A 166 9.52 -23.88 16.08
CA GLY A 166 10.20 -24.27 17.33
C GLY A 166 9.31 -24.90 18.41
N ASN A 167 8.08 -25.31 18.09
CA ASN A 167 7.17 -25.99 19.03
C ASN A 167 7.46 -27.51 19.03
N ILE A 168 8.28 -27.97 19.97
CA ILE A 168 8.86 -29.33 19.96
C ILE A 168 7.86 -30.48 20.13
N PHE A 169 6.69 -30.23 20.74
CA PHE A 169 5.66 -31.24 21.00
C PHE A 169 4.44 -31.11 20.08
N LEU A 170 4.48 -30.20 19.09
CA LEU A 170 3.36 -29.95 18.21
C LEU A 170 3.16 -31.12 17.25
N GLN A 171 1.98 -31.73 17.34
CA GLN A 171 1.57 -32.86 16.51
C GLN A 171 0.64 -32.43 15.38
N GLU A 172 -0.20 -31.41 15.62
CA GLU A 172 -1.25 -31.02 14.67
C GLU A 172 -1.48 -29.51 14.62
N VAL A 173 -1.60 -28.99 13.40
CA VAL A 173 -1.85 -27.57 13.09
C VAL A 173 -3.29 -27.28 12.67
N SER A 174 -4.13 -28.32 12.55
CA SER A 174 -5.49 -28.22 12.02
C SER A 174 -6.32 -27.11 12.69
N MET A 175 -6.74 -26.16 11.87
CA MET A 175 -7.74 -25.14 12.17
C MET A 175 -9.04 -25.58 11.49
N SER A 176 -10.12 -25.84 12.25
CA SER A 176 -11.41 -26.29 11.70
C SER A 176 -12.46 -25.20 11.74
#